data_AF-A0A2P4QYY4-F1
#
_entry.id   AF-A0A2P4QYY4-F1
#
_cell.length_a   1.000
_cell.length_b   1.000
_cell.length_c   1.000
_cell.angle_alpha   90.00
_cell.angle_beta   90.00
_cell.angle_gamma   90.00
#
_symmetry.space_group_name_H-M   'P 1'
#
loop_
_entity.id
_entity.type
_entity.pdbx_description
1 polymer ?
#
loop_
_entity_poly.entity_id
_entity_poly.type
_entity_poly.pdbx_seq_one_letter_code
_entity_poly.pdbx_strand_id
1 'polypeptide(L)'
;MELIKYDETINPEVWLNKIKLYCYKNQITKKEDIIEICKFMIHPSISVYKANTFEEILNILKKDIFFISFKHSIKEKLQKLKFDPENKNYVQFINLFREYCYEAEIN
;
A
#
# COMPACT_ATOMS: atom_id res chain seq x y z
N MET A 1 -11.90 -12.30 5.73
CA MET A 1 -10.77 -11.59 5.09
C MET A 1 -9.75 -11.42 6.18
N GLU A 2 -8.56 -11.96 6.00
CA GLU A 2 -7.52 -11.90 7.04
C GLU A 2 -6.96 -10.48 7.15
N LEU A 3 -6.56 -10.13 8.37
CA LEU A 3 -5.93 -8.86 8.67
C LEU A 3 -4.49 -8.90 8.14
N ILE A 4 -4.13 -7.94 7.28
CA ILE A 4 -2.84 -7.95 6.56
C ILE A 4 -1.85 -7.04 7.29
N LYS A 5 -0.72 -7.61 7.71
CA LYS A 5 0.42 -6.84 8.24
C LYS A 5 1.00 -5.95 7.15
N TYR A 6 1.47 -4.78 7.55
CA TYR A 6 2.34 -4.00 6.69
C TYR A 6 3.70 -4.70 6.68
N ASP A 7 4.08 -5.20 5.51
CA ASP A 7 5.33 -5.95 5.26
C ASP A 7 6.19 -5.27 4.19
N GLU A 8 5.94 -3.97 3.97
CA GLU A 8 6.69 -3.12 3.06
C GLU A 8 6.62 -3.55 1.58
N THR A 9 5.84 -4.58 1.24
CA THR A 9 5.65 -5.07 -0.16
C THR A 9 4.40 -4.54 -0.84
N ILE A 10 3.79 -3.51 -0.25
CA ILE A 10 2.51 -2.92 -0.65
C ILE A 10 2.54 -1.42 -0.42
N ASN A 11 1.93 -0.64 -1.33
CA ASN A 11 1.78 0.80 -1.09
C ASN A 11 0.98 1.08 0.19
N PRO A 12 1.46 1.98 1.08
CA PRO A 12 0.80 2.33 2.33
C PRO A 12 -0.68 2.68 2.21
N GLU A 13 -1.10 3.35 1.13
CA GLU A 13 -2.50 3.70 0.90
C GLU A 13 -3.36 2.46 0.56
N VAL A 14 -2.83 1.57 -0.28
CA VAL A 14 -3.50 0.31 -0.62
C VAL A 14 -3.63 -0.58 0.60
N TRP A 15 -2.56 -0.66 1.41
CA TRP A 15 -2.61 -1.37 2.69
C TRP A 15 -3.64 -0.77 3.64
N LEU A 16 -3.66 0.55 3.82
CA LEU A 16 -4.64 1.22 4.69
C LEU A 16 -6.08 0.97 4.22
N ASN A 17 -6.32 0.94 2.90
CA ASN A 17 -7.64 0.63 2.36
C ASN A 17 -8.05 -0.83 2.68
N LYS A 18 -7.12 -1.78 2.67
CA LYS A 18 -7.38 -3.16 3.12
C LYS A 18 -7.74 -3.23 4.61
N ILE A 19 -7.03 -2.47 5.46
CA ILE A 19 -7.35 -2.36 6.90
C ILE A 19 -8.74 -1.74 7.11
N LYS A 20 -9.05 -0.63 6.42
CA LYS A 20 -10.38 0.02 6.50
C LYS A 20 -11.49 -0.92 6.05
N LEU A 21 -11.29 -1.68 4.98
CA LEU A 21 -12.25 -2.68 4.52
C LEU A 21 -12.45 -3.81 5.54
N TYR A 22 -11.38 -4.28 6.18
CA TYR A 22 -11.47 -5.23 7.29
C TYR A 22 -12.30 -4.64 8.44
N CYS A 23 -12.00 -3.40 8.86
CA CYS A 23 -12.70 -2.75 9.96
C CYS A 23 -14.19 -2.57 9.65
N TYR A 24 -14.51 -2.11 8.44
CA TYR A 24 -15.89 -1.97 7.97
C TYR A 24 -16.67 -3.29 8.04
N LYS A 25 -16.08 -4.39 7.55
CA LYS A 25 -16.71 -5.72 7.58
C LYS A 25 -16.95 -6.24 9.00
N ASN A 26 -16.12 -5.83 9.96
CA ASN A 26 -16.22 -6.22 11.37
C ASN A 26 -16.91 -5.15 12.24
N GLN A 27 -17.57 -4.16 11.63
CA GLN A 27 -18.31 -3.10 12.32
C GLN A 27 -17.43 -2.27 13.29
N ILE A 28 -16.13 -2.20 13.03
CA ILE A 28 -15.20 -1.31 13.73
C ILE A 28 -15.28 0.05 13.07
N THR A 29 -16.01 0.97 13.70
CA THR A 29 -16.37 2.28 13.11
C THR A 29 -15.64 3.45 13.75
N LYS A 30 -15.13 3.31 14.98
CA LYS A 30 -14.39 4.38 15.65
C LYS A 30 -13.03 4.56 15.00
N LYS A 31 -12.71 5.81 14.67
CA LYS A 31 -11.46 6.16 14.00
C LYS A 31 -10.25 5.80 14.85
N GLU A 32 -10.35 6.00 16.16
CA GLU A 32 -9.31 5.73 17.14
C GLU A 32 -8.98 4.23 17.20
N ASP A 33 -9.99 3.38 17.21
CA ASP A 33 -9.81 1.92 17.19
C ASP A 33 -9.10 1.47 15.90
N ILE A 34 -9.47 2.05 14.74
CA ILE A 34 -8.82 1.74 13.45
C ILE A 34 -7.36 2.20 13.45
N ILE A 35 -7.04 3.35 14.06
CA ILE A 35 -5.67 3.85 14.18
C ILE A 35 -4.83 2.91 15.04
N GLU A 36 -5.36 2.43 16.18
CA GLU A 36 -4.66 1.47 17.02
C GLU A 36 -4.44 0.14 16.30
N ILE A 37 -5.43 -0.35 15.54
CA ILE A 37 -5.25 -1.52 14.66
C ILE A 37 -4.11 -1.28 13.68
N CYS A 38 -4.06 -0.13 12.99
CA CYS A 38 -2.96 0.18 12.09
C CYS A 38 -1.60 0.07 12.80
N LYS A 39 -1.46 0.63 14.02
CA LYS A 39 -0.22 0.56 14.80
C LYS A 39 0.16 -0.89 15.14
N PHE A 40 -0.80 -1.74 15.52
CA PHE A 40 -0.54 -3.16 15.81
C PHE A 40 -0.14 -3.97 14.58
N MET A 41 -0.53 -3.52 13.38
CA MET A 41 -0.26 -4.22 12.13
C MET A 41 1.06 -3.81 11.46
N ILE A 42 1.80 -2.87 12.06
CA ILE A 42 3.09 -2.38 11.59
C ILE A 42 4.19 -2.93 12.49
N HIS A 43 5.31 -3.35 11.90
CA HIS A 43 6.42 -3.85 12.69
C HIS A 43 6.99 -2.76 13.61
N PRO A 44 7.33 -3.04 14.88
CA PRO A 44 7.78 -2.03 15.85
C PRO A 44 9.06 -1.27 15.47
N SER A 45 9.83 -1.75 14.48
CA SER A 45 10.99 -1.01 13.95
C SER A 45 10.60 0.27 13.23
N ILE A 46 9.34 0.40 12.79
CA ILE A 46 8.80 1.61 12.17
C ILE A 46 8.05 2.40 13.23
N SER A 47 8.54 3.61 13.54
CA SER A 47 8.09 4.42 14.68
C SER A 47 6.73 5.12 14.46
N VAL A 48 5.63 4.36 14.41
CA VAL A 48 4.26 4.88 14.23
C VAL A 48 3.49 5.17 15.53
N TYR A 49 4.06 4.86 16.70
CA TYR A 49 3.37 4.97 17.99
C TYR A 49 2.88 6.38 18.32
N LYS A 50 3.58 7.43 17.85
CA LYS A 50 3.20 8.84 18.04
C LYS A 50 2.14 9.34 17.06
N ALA A 51 1.81 8.57 16.02
CA ALA A 51 0.84 8.99 15.03
C ALA A 51 -0.58 8.90 15.58
N ASN A 52 -1.37 9.96 15.37
CA ASN A 52 -2.76 10.12 15.80
C ASN A 52 -3.71 10.27 14.60
N THR A 53 -3.17 10.28 13.38
CA THR A 53 -3.95 10.36 12.14
C THR A 53 -3.48 9.34 11.12
N PHE A 54 -4.37 8.98 10.20
CA PHE A 54 -4.00 8.14 9.05
C PHE A 54 -2.92 8.80 8.20
N GLU A 55 -2.96 10.12 8.04
CA GLU A 55 -1.98 10.87 7.27
C GLU A 55 -0.59 10.79 7.90
N GLU A 56 -0.48 10.94 9.22
CA GLU A 56 0.80 10.77 9.93
C GLU A 56 1.35 9.35 9.76
N ILE A 57 0.49 8.32 9.87
CA ILE A 57 0.90 6.93 9.63
C ILE A 57 1.43 6.77 8.21
N LEU A 58 0.67 7.21 7.19
CA LEU A 58 1.07 7.12 5.79
C LEU A 58 2.39 7.87 5.54
N ASN A 59 2.56 9.07 6.11
CA ASN A 59 3.79 9.85 5.97
C ASN A 59 5.00 9.16 6.60
N ILE A 60 4.83 8.46 7.72
CA ILE A 60 5.89 7.67 8.33
C ILE A 60 6.24 6.48 7.44
N LEU A 61 5.24 5.69 7.02
CA LEU A 61 5.45 4.52 6.16
C LEU A 61 6.10 4.89 4.82
N LYS A 62 5.70 6.02 4.22
CA LYS A 62 6.24 6.51 2.94
C LYS A 62 7.69 7.02 3.02
N LYS A 63 8.16 7.38 4.21
CA LYS A 63 9.54 7.81 4.46
C LYS A 63 10.46 6.66 4.87
N ASP A 64 9.90 5.48 5.15
CA ASP A 64 10.68 4.31 5.54
C ASP A 64 11.54 3.78 4.37
N ILE A 65 12.75 3.33 4.69
CA ILE A 65 13.74 2.88 3.70
C ILE A 65 13.26 1.67 2.90
N PHE A 66 12.46 0.79 3.50
CA PHE A 66 11.93 -0.38 2.83
C PHE A 66 10.85 0.00 1.81
N PHE A 67 9.99 1.00 2.12
CA PHE A 67 9.04 1.49 1.13
C PHE A 67 9.73 2.19 -0.04
N ILE A 68 10.81 2.94 0.21
CA ILE A 68 11.64 3.51 -0.87
C ILE A 68 12.18 2.41 -1.78
N SER A 69 12.66 1.31 -1.18
CA SER A 69 13.15 0.13 -1.91
C SER A 69 12.04 -0.57 -2.70
N PHE A 70 10.85 -0.72 -2.12
CA PHE A 70 9.67 -1.24 -2.79
C PHE A 70 9.33 -0.41 -4.03
N LYS A 71 9.25 0.93 -3.91
CA LYS A 71 9.00 1.82 -5.06
C LYS A 71 10.03 1.62 -6.18
N HIS A 72 11.31 1.47 -5.84
CA HIS A 72 12.34 1.19 -6.83
C HIS A 72 12.09 -0.14 -7.56
N SER A 73 11.73 -1.19 -6.82
CA SER A 73 11.40 -2.49 -7.41
C SER A 73 10.20 -2.43 -8.37
N ILE A 74 9.18 -1.63 -8.06
CA ILE A 74 8.04 -1.42 -8.95
C ILE A 74 8.45 -0.65 -10.20
N LYS A 75 9.32 0.37 -10.07
CA LYS A 75 9.88 1.10 -11.23
C LYS A 75 10.65 0.17 -12.17
N GLU A 76 11.43 -0.77 -11.64
CA GLU A 76 12.09 -1.78 -12.47
C GLU A 76 11.08 -2.69 -13.19
N LYS A 77 10.03 -3.14 -12.50
CA LYS A 77 8.96 -3.94 -13.13
C LYS A 77 8.28 -3.14 -14.24
N LEU A 78 8.01 -1.86 -14.02
CA LEU A 78 7.43 -0.95 -15.01
C LEU A 78 8.34 -0.78 -16.24
N GLN A 79 9.66 -0.61 -16.06
CA GLN A 79 10.61 -0.53 -17.17
C GLN A 79 10.68 -1.82 -18.00
N LYS A 80 10.46 -2.97 -17.36
CA LYS A 80 10.44 -4.29 -18.01
C LYS A 80 9.08 -4.61 -18.62
N LEU A 81 8.03 -3.85 -18.31
CA LEU A 81 6.67 -4.07 -18.81
C LEU A 81 6.62 -3.79 -20.31
N LYS A 82 6.36 -4.83 -21.11
CA LYS A 82 6.29 -4.74 -22.57
C LYS A 82 4.87 -4.97 -23.05
N PHE A 83 4.45 -4.12 -23.98
CA PHE A 83 3.20 -4.29 -24.69
C PHE A 83 3.36 -5.33 -25.79
N ASP A 84 2.51 -6.34 -25.77
CA ASP A 84 2.40 -7.32 -26.85
C ASP A 84 1.15 -7.00 -27.69
N PRO A 85 1.31 -6.49 -28.92
CA PRO A 85 0.17 -6.13 -29.78
C PRO A 85 -0.62 -7.35 -30.27
N GLU A 86 -0.03 -8.55 -30.28
CA GLU A 86 -0.70 -9.79 -30.68
C GLU A 86 -1.59 -10.33 -29.55
N ASN A 87 -1.24 -10.01 -28.30
CA ASN A 87 -2.07 -10.27 -27.15
C ASN A 87 -3.22 -9.25 -27.07
N LYS A 88 -4.42 -9.67 -27.47
CA LYS A 88 -5.64 -8.82 -27.47
C LYS A 88 -6.12 -8.39 -26.08
N ASN A 89 -5.39 -8.70 -25.01
CA ASN A 89 -5.76 -8.36 -23.65
C ASN A 89 -5.28 -6.96 -23.21
N TYR A 90 -5.62 -5.96 -24.01
CA TYR A 90 -5.20 -4.57 -23.83
C TYR A 90 -5.62 -4.00 -22.46
N VAL A 91 -6.81 -4.38 -21.98
CA VAL A 91 -7.34 -3.92 -20.70
C VAL A 91 -6.48 -4.41 -19.53
N GLN A 92 -6.03 -5.67 -19.54
CA GLN A 92 -5.15 -6.19 -18.50
C GLN A 92 -3.80 -5.48 -18.50
N PHE A 93 -3.22 -5.24 -19.67
CA PHE A 93 -1.97 -4.49 -19.78
C PHE A 93 -2.08 -3.08 -19.19
N ILE A 94 -3.13 -2.34 -19.59
CA ILE A 94 -3.37 -0.97 -19.10
C ILE A 94 -3.59 -0.97 -17.58
N ASN A 95 -4.35 -1.93 -17.05
CA ASN A 95 -4.57 -2.05 -15.61
C ASN A 95 -3.26 -2.29 -14.86
N LEU A 96 -2.42 -3.22 -15.35
CA LEU A 96 -1.12 -3.50 -14.74
C LEU A 96 -0.17 -2.30 -14.81
N PHE A 97 -0.14 -1.60 -15.94
CA PHE A 97 0.63 -0.37 -16.10
C PHE A 97 0.18 0.70 -15.08
N ARG A 98 -1.13 0.94 -14.96
CA ARG A 98 -1.69 1.91 -14.00
C ARG A 98 -1.38 1.53 -12.56
N GLU A 99 -1.50 0.26 -12.22
CA GLU A 99 -1.15 -0.26 -10.89
C GLU A 99 0.32 0.01 -10.58
N TYR A 100 1.25 -0.34 -11.48
CA TYR A 100 2.66 -0.07 -11.28
C TYR A 100 2.99 1.42 -11.18
N CYS A 101 2.36 2.29 -11.97
CA CYS A 101 2.54 3.73 -11.83
C CYS A 101 2.10 4.23 -10.45
N TYR A 102 0.93 3.80 -9.96
CA TYR A 102 0.41 4.21 -8.66
C TYR A 102 1.27 3.67 -7.51
N GLU A 103 1.62 2.38 -7.53
CA GLU A 103 2.47 1.74 -6.52
C GLU A 103 3.87 2.38 -6.46
N ALA A 104 4.40 2.84 -7.59
CA ALA A 104 5.69 3.55 -7.69
C ALA A 104 5.63 5.05 -7.36
N GLU A 105 4.45 5.59 -7.04
CA GLU A 105 4.17 7.04 -6.88
C GLU A 105 4.64 7.88 -8.10
N ILE A 106 4.30 7.42 -9.31
CA ILE A 106 4.51 8.16 -10.56
C ILE A 106 3.19 8.86 -10.93
N ASN A 107 3.20 10.19 -10.90
CA ASN A 107 2.07 11.06 -11.26
C ASN A 107 2.16 11.51 -12.73
#